data_AF-A0A0G1C413-F1
#
_entry.id   AF-A0A0G1C413-F1
#
_cell.length_a   1.000
_cell.length_b   1.000
_cell.length_c   1.000
_cell.angle_alpha   90.00
_cell.angle_beta   90.00
_cell.angle_gamma   90.00
#
_symmetry.space_group_name_H-M   'P 1'
#
loop_
_entity.id
_entity.type
_entity.pdbx_description
1 polymer ?
#
loop_
_entity_poly.entity_id
_entity_poly.type
_entity_poly.pdbx_seq_one_letter_code
_entity_poly.pdbx_strand_id
1 'polypeptide(L)' 'MLKYIHMQTEQEKQHAPEIEALIQIAFEKGIAVAIEAAKAKNDPHLLDDFHDALIDRFYQKLVEAGKIINE' A
#
# COMPACT_ATOMS: atom_id res chain seq x y z
N MET A 1 2.70 -5.68 -23.25
CA MET A 1 2.05 -4.37 -23.00
C MET A 1 1.81 -4.25 -21.49
N LEU A 2 2.88 -4.07 -20.70
CA LEU A 2 2.80 -3.87 -19.25
C LEU A 2 3.42 -2.51 -18.94
N LYS A 3 2.55 -1.51 -18.80
CA LYS A 3 2.90 -0.15 -18.42
C LYS A 3 2.60 0.04 -16.93
N TYR A 4 3.10 -0.87 -16.10
CA TYR A 4 3.09 -0.77 -14.64
C TYR A 4 4.52 -0.88 -14.14
N ILE A 5 5.32 0.11 -14.50
CA ILE A 5 6.50 0.46 -13.71
C ILE A 5 6.15 1.86 -13.22
N HIS A 6 5.47 1.94 -12.07
CA HIS A 6 5.51 3.19 -11.32
C HIS A 6 6.98 3.39 -10.99
N MET A 7 7.56 4.37 -11.67
CA MET A 7 8.99 4.67 -11.64
C MET A 7 9.26 5.28 -10.26
N GLN A 8 9.65 4.42 -9.31
CA GLN A 8 9.87 4.79 -7.91
C GLN A 8 10.86 5.94 -7.82
N THR A 9 10.39 7.10 -7.38
CA THR A 9 11.24 8.27 -7.16
C THR A 9 11.78 8.23 -5.73
N GLU A 10 12.94 8.85 -5.48
CA GLU A 10 13.59 8.88 -4.15
C GLU A 10 12.69 9.45 -3.02
N GLN A 11 11.54 10.05 -3.34
CA GLN A 11 10.55 10.51 -2.36
C GLN A 11 9.72 9.36 -1.74
N GLU A 12 9.43 8.27 -2.46
CA GLU A 12 8.71 7.10 -1.91
C GLU A 12 9.50 6.40 -0.78
N LYS A 13 10.83 6.56 -0.76
CA LYS A 13 11.68 6.03 0.33
C LYS A 13 11.47 6.76 1.65
N GLN A 14 10.87 7.96 1.64
CA GLN A 14 10.78 8.81 2.83
C GLN A 14 9.78 8.26 3.87
N HIS A 15 8.79 7.47 3.43
CA HIS A 15 7.74 6.90 4.27
C HIS A 15 7.72 5.38 4.34
N ALA A 16 8.73 4.70 3.77
CA ALA A 16 8.79 3.24 3.71
C ALA A 16 8.48 2.53 5.06
N PRO A 17 9.03 2.94 6.22
CA PRO A 17 8.71 2.29 7.49
C PRO A 17 7.28 2.58 7.97
N GLU A 18 6.75 3.79 7.76
CA GLU A 18 5.36 4.11 8.11
C GLU A 18 4.37 3.35 7.24
N ILE A 19 4.66 3.24 5.94
CA ILE A 19 3.81 2.50 5.00
C ILE A 19 3.73 1.04 5.40
N GLU A 20 4.85 0.38 5.68
CA GLU A 20 4.83 -1.05 6.06
C GLU A 20 4.04 -1.28 7.36
N ALA A 21 4.15 -0.36 8.33
CA ALA A 21 3.35 -0.41 9.55
C ALA A 21 1.84 -0.26 9.26
N LEU A 22 1.46 0.66 8.37
CA LEU A 22 0.07 0.84 7.95
C LEU A 22 -0.48 -0.37 7.19
N ILE A 23 0.33 -0.98 6.32
CA ILE A 23 0.00 -2.23 5.62
C ILE A 23 -0.27 -3.35 6.64
N GLN A 24 0.60 -3.50 7.63
CA GLN A 24 0.42 -4.49 8.68
C GLN A 24 -0.89 -4.25 9.45
N ILE A 25 -1.19 -3.00 9.83
CA ILE A 25 -2.45 -2.65 10.49
C ILE A 25 -3.64 -2.99 9.58
N ALA A 26 -3.55 -2.70 8.28
CA ALA A 26 -4.64 -2.97 7.35
C ALA A 26 -4.96 -4.47 7.25
N PHE A 27 -3.94 -5.33 7.21
CA PHE A 27 -4.12 -6.78 7.14
C PHE A 27 -4.51 -7.42 8.48
N GLU A 28 -4.03 -6.91 9.61
CA GLU A 28 -4.33 -7.48 10.92
C GLU A 28 -5.63 -6.95 11.55
N LYS A 29 -5.90 -5.66 11.37
CA LYS A 29 -6.95 -4.92 12.08
C LYS A 29 -8.00 -4.32 11.13
N GLY A 30 -7.75 -4.36 9.83
CA GLY A 30 -8.64 -3.85 8.79
C GLY A 30 -8.29 -2.45 8.29
N ILE A 31 -8.69 -2.20 7.04
CA ILE A 31 -8.34 -0.98 6.28
C ILE A 31 -8.81 0.30 6.99
N ALA A 32 -10.00 0.30 7.59
CA ALA A 32 -10.52 1.48 8.28
C ALA A 32 -9.61 1.94 9.43
N VAL A 33 -9.04 1.00 10.19
CA VAL A 33 -8.12 1.29 11.29
C VAL A 33 -6.80 1.87 10.75
N ALA A 34 -6.29 1.32 9.65
CA ALA A 34 -5.09 1.83 9.00
C ALA A 34 -5.28 3.24 8.44
N ILE A 35 -6.42 3.52 7.81
CA ILE A 35 -6.76 4.87 7.29
C ILE A 35 -6.79 5.89 8.42
N GLU A 36 -7.43 5.58 9.55
CA GLU A 36 -7.45 6.51 10.69
C GLU A 36 -6.06 6.73 11.29
N ALA A 37 -5.22 5.69 11.33
CA ALA A 37 -3.82 5.81 11.75
C ALA A 37 -2.98 6.68 10.79
N ALA A 38 -3.21 6.57 9.48
CA ALA A 38 -2.54 7.39 8.46
C ALA A 38 -2.99 8.86 8.55
N LYS A 39 -4.31 9.13 8.65
CA LYS A 39 -4.85 10.48 8.81
C LYS A 39 -4.32 11.19 10.05
N ALA A 40 -4.11 10.46 11.15
CA ALA A 40 -3.56 11.02 12.38
C ALA A 40 -2.11 11.56 12.23
N LYS A 41 -1.39 11.18 11.16
CA LYS A 41 -0.07 11.72 10.85
C LYS A 41 -0.11 13.10 10.19
N ASN A 42 -1.29 13.54 9.74
CA ASN A 42 -1.50 14.83 9.08
C ASN A 42 -0.54 15.06 7.89
N ASP A 43 -0.25 13.98 7.16
CA ASP A 43 0.61 13.96 5.98
C ASP A 43 -0.18 13.39 4.79
N PRO A 44 -0.65 14.24 3.87
CA PRO A 44 -1.39 13.79 2.69
C PRO A 44 -0.58 12.87 1.77
N HIS A 45 0.75 13.04 1.70
CA HIS A 45 1.62 12.22 0.85
C HIS A 45 1.70 10.79 1.39
N LEU A 46 1.82 10.63 2.71
CA LEU A 46 1.80 9.32 3.35
C LEU A 46 0.51 8.54 3.04
N LEU A 47 -0.64 9.21 2.98
CA LEU A 47 -1.91 8.56 2.69
C LEU A 47 -1.98 8.06 1.24
N ASP A 48 -1.42 8.82 0.30
CA ASP A 48 -1.32 8.47 -1.11
C ASP A 48 -0.35 7.29 -1.32
N ASP A 49 0.86 7.39 -0.75
CA ASP A 49 1.85 6.31 -0.82
C ASP A 49 1.33 5.02 -0.15
N PHE A 50 0.59 5.15 0.96
CA PHE A 50 -0.05 4.01 1.61
C PHE A 50 -1.13 3.38 0.71
N HIS A 51 -1.96 4.20 0.05
CA HIS A 51 -2.99 3.70 -0.86
C HIS A 51 -2.39 2.86 -1.99
N ASP A 52 -1.32 3.37 -2.62
CA ASP A 52 -0.67 2.69 -3.73
C ASP A 52 0.00 1.38 -3.28
N ALA A 53 0.75 1.42 -2.18
CA ALA A 53 1.35 0.24 -1.60
C ALA A 53 0.30 -0.80 -1.16
N LEU A 54 -0.84 -0.36 -0.65
CA LEU A 54 -1.92 -1.24 -0.21
C LEU A 54 -2.52 -2.02 -1.38
N ILE A 55 -2.78 -1.34 -2.50
CA ILE A 55 -3.30 -1.98 -3.72
C ILE A 55 -2.31 -3.03 -4.24
N ASP A 56 -1.03 -2.70 -4.32
CA ASP A 56 0.00 -3.63 -4.80
C ASP A 56 0.08 -4.88 -3.92
N ARG A 57 0.09 -4.71 -2.59
CA ARG A 57 0.13 -5.82 -1.63
C ARG A 57 -1.13 -6.67 -1.68
N PHE A 58 -2.31 -6.07 -1.78
CA PHE A 58 -3.56 -6.82 -1.94
C PHE A 58 -3.60 -7.58 -3.25
N TYR A 59 -3.17 -6.97 -4.36
CA TYR A 59 -3.10 -7.63 -5.65
C TYR A 59 -2.20 -8.86 -5.59
N GLN A 60 -0.99 -8.72 -5.03
CA GLN A 60 -0.07 -9.83 -4.82
C GLN A 60 -0.72 -10.95 -4.01
N LYS A 61 -1.40 -10.64 -2.90
CA LYS A 61 -2.12 -11.64 -2.08
C LYS A 61 -3.23 -12.35 -2.84
N LEU A 62 -3.95 -11.65 -3.72
CA LEU A 62 -5.03 -12.23 -4.53
C LEU A 62 -4.48 -13.14 -5.64
N VAL A 63 -3.35 -12.78 -6.25
CA VAL A 63 -2.64 -13.64 -7.20
C VAL A 63 -2.11 -14.89 -6.50
N GLU A 64 -1.45 -14.74 -5.35
CA GLU A 64 -0.96 -15.85 -4.51
C GLU A 64 -2.10 -16.81 -4.10
N ALA A 65 -3.28 -16.26 -3.81
CA ALA A 65 -4.47 -17.04 -3.45
C ALA A 65 -5.21 -17.64 -4.66
N GLY A 66 -4.70 -17.45 -5.88
CA GLY A 66 -5.32 -17.91 -7.13
C GLY A 66 -6.68 -17.28 -7.42
N LYS A 67 -6.97 -16.12 -6.82
CA LYS A 67 -8.22 -15.36 -7.05
C LYS A 67 -8.15 -14.47 -8.28
N ILE A 68 -6.93 -14.11 -8.68
CA ILE A 68 -6.63 -13.41 -9.92
C ILE A 68 -5.61 -14.27 -10.68
N ILE A 69 -5.85 -14.49 -11.98
CA ILE A 69 -4.92 -15.17 -12.87
C ILE A 69 -4.21 -14.07 -13.67
N ASN A 70 -2.89 -13.98 -13.53
CA ASN A 70 -2.07 -13.13 -14.39
C ASN A 70 -1.90 -13.85 -15.74
N GLU A 71 -2.46 -13.29 -16.82
CA GLU A 71 -2.26 -13.78 -18.20
C GLU A 71 -0.92 -13.30 -18.79
#